data_AF-A0A388Q3P7-F1
#
_entry.id   AF-A0A388Q3P7-F1
#
_cell.length_a   1.000
_cell.length_b   1.000
_cell.length_c   1.000
_cell.angle_alpha   90.00
_cell.angle_beta   90.00
_cell.angle_gamma   90.00
#
_symmetry.space_group_name_H-M   'P 1'
#
loop_
_entity.id
_entity.type
_entity.pdbx_description
1 polymer ?
#
loop_
_entity_poly.entity_id
_entity_poly.type
_entity_poly.pdbx_seq_one_letter_code
_entity_poly.pdbx_strand_id
1 'polypeptide(L)'
;MKRTADTLQRRLDVCERAYKILTEKLHYKPSDIIFDPNIFAVATGLEEHLNYAIDFIEATRQLKQKFPATNISGGVSNLSFSFRGNNYVREAMHSIFLYHAIRAGMGMGIINAGALPIYDDIDGNSES
;
A
#
# COMPACT_ATOMS: atom_id res chain seq x y z
N MET A 1 21.14 10.53 5.82
CA MET A 1 20.43 9.86 4.70
C MET A 1 19.17 9.20 5.26
N LYS A 2 17.97 9.75 4.99
CA LYS A 2 16.71 9.09 5.37
C LYS A 2 16.60 7.78 4.58
N ARG A 3 16.60 6.63 5.28
CA ARG A 3 16.63 5.29 4.65
C ARG A 3 15.27 4.87 4.10
N THR A 4 14.18 5.31 4.71
CA THR A 4 12.82 4.89 4.38
C THR A 4 12.11 5.92 3.51
N ALA A 5 11.29 5.46 2.57
CA ALA A 5 10.38 6.30 1.80
C ALA A 5 9.05 6.43 2.54
N ASP A 6 9.03 7.31 3.55
CA ASP A 6 7.91 7.55 4.47
C ASP A 6 6.85 8.49 3.87
N THR A 7 7.27 9.54 3.16
CA THR A 7 6.37 10.51 2.51
C THR A 7 5.98 10.11 1.09
N LEU A 8 4.81 10.58 0.61
CA LEU A 8 4.38 10.44 -0.79
C LEU A 8 5.49 10.76 -1.80
N GLN A 9 6.07 11.96 -1.75
CA GLN A 9 7.10 12.38 -2.71
C GLN A 9 8.30 11.44 -2.69
N ARG A 10 8.74 11.02 -1.50
CA ARG A 10 9.89 10.14 -1.37
C ARG A 10 9.62 8.76 -1.97
N ARG A 11 8.39 8.22 -1.86
CA ARG A 11 7.98 6.96 -2.48
C ARG A 11 8.08 7.05 -4.00
N LEU A 12 7.55 8.12 -4.57
CA LEU A 12 7.60 8.38 -6.01
C LEU A 12 9.04 8.49 -6.51
N ASP A 13 9.88 9.30 -5.84
CA ASP A 13 11.27 9.50 -6.23
C ASP A 13 12.07 8.19 -6.26
N VAL A 14 11.85 7.32 -5.26
CA VAL A 14 12.52 6.01 -5.18
C VAL A 14 12.05 5.10 -6.30
N CYS A 15 10.74 4.96 -6.50
CA CYS A 15 10.19 4.10 -7.55
C CYS A 15 10.59 4.59 -8.95
N GLU A 16 10.54 5.90 -9.23
CA GLU A 16 10.96 6.45 -10.51
C GLU A 16 12.46 6.23 -10.77
N ARG A 17 13.30 6.46 -9.76
CA ARG A 17 14.74 6.19 -9.90
C ARG A 17 15.00 4.71 -10.17
N ALA A 18 14.33 3.81 -9.45
CA ALA A 18 14.46 2.37 -9.65
C ALA A 18 14.00 1.96 -11.06
N TYR A 19 12.88 2.51 -11.53
CA TYR A 19 12.35 2.27 -12.88
C TYR A 19 13.40 2.59 -13.94
N LYS A 20 13.97 3.79 -13.93
CA LYS A 20 14.98 4.22 -14.91
C LYS A 20 16.21 3.29 -14.89
N ILE A 21 16.66 2.88 -13.71
CA ILE A 21 17.79 1.93 -13.61
C ILE A 21 17.42 0.58 -14.25
N LEU A 22 16.26 0.04 -13.90
CA LEU A 22 15.82 -1.27 -14.37
C LEU A 22 15.59 -1.29 -15.89
N THR A 23 14.98 -0.25 -16.46
CA THR A 23 14.62 -0.20 -17.89
C THR A 23 15.75 0.32 -18.76
N GLU A 24 16.44 1.39 -18.37
CA GLU A 24 17.44 2.05 -19.22
C GLU A 24 18.82 1.39 -19.12
N LYS A 25 19.20 0.88 -17.93
CA LYS A 25 20.53 0.30 -17.70
C LYS A 25 20.56 -1.23 -17.73
N LEU A 26 19.47 -1.86 -17.28
CA LEU A 26 19.38 -3.32 -17.14
C LEU A 26 18.40 -3.95 -18.14
N HIS A 27 17.70 -3.14 -18.94
CA HIS A 27 16.82 -3.57 -20.02
C HIS A 27 15.70 -4.53 -19.58
N TYR A 28 15.24 -4.43 -18.34
CA TYR A 28 14.03 -5.13 -17.88
C TYR A 28 12.79 -4.59 -18.61
N LYS A 29 11.83 -5.48 -18.89
CA LYS A 29 10.52 -5.06 -19.39
C LYS A 29 9.75 -4.39 -18.26
N PRO A 30 9.04 -3.28 -18.50
CA PRO A 30 8.21 -2.64 -17.48
C PRO A 30 7.17 -3.57 -16.84
N SER A 31 6.65 -4.56 -17.59
CA SER A 31 5.70 -5.58 -17.10
C SER A 31 6.25 -6.48 -16.00
N ASP A 32 7.58 -6.60 -15.91
CA ASP A 32 8.26 -7.46 -14.95
C ASP A 32 8.58 -6.69 -13.65
N ILE A 33 8.29 -5.39 -13.60
CA ILE A 33 8.56 -4.53 -12.45
C ILE A 33 7.32 -4.47 -11.57
N ILE A 34 7.51 -4.80 -10.29
CA ILE A 34 6.53 -4.61 -9.23
C ILE A 34 7.07 -3.55 -8.26
N PHE A 35 6.40 -2.41 -8.15
CA PHE A 35 6.72 -1.45 -7.09
C PHE A 35 6.05 -1.85 -5.79
N ASP A 36 6.79 -1.70 -4.68
CA ASP A 36 6.23 -1.67 -3.33
C ASP A 36 6.49 -0.27 -2.73
N PRO A 37 5.48 0.61 -2.72
CA PRO A 37 5.60 1.94 -2.11
C PRO A 37 5.74 1.91 -0.58
N ASN A 38 5.75 0.75 0.06
CA ASN A 38 5.79 0.46 1.51
C ASN A 38 4.48 0.70 2.26
N ILE A 39 3.81 -0.36 2.69
CA ILE A 39 2.70 -0.23 3.65
C ILE A 39 3.28 -0.14 5.08
N PHE A 40 3.02 0.97 5.77
CA PHE A 40 3.42 1.18 7.17
C PHE A 40 2.23 1.14 8.11
N ALA A 41 2.51 0.92 9.40
CA ALA A 41 1.50 0.92 10.45
C ALA A 41 0.89 2.31 10.64
N VAL A 42 -0.43 2.36 10.80
CA VAL A 42 -1.18 3.57 11.17
C VAL A 42 -1.68 3.45 12.61
N ALA A 43 -2.29 4.52 13.14
CA ALA A 43 -2.81 4.58 14.51
C ALA A 43 -1.76 4.24 15.59
N THR A 44 -0.50 4.64 15.38
CA THR A 44 0.60 4.39 16.32
C THR A 44 0.68 5.42 17.46
N GLY A 45 -0.22 6.41 17.47
CA GLY A 45 -0.16 7.57 18.36
C GLY A 45 0.79 8.69 17.92
N LEU A 46 1.41 8.59 16.73
CA LEU A 46 2.28 9.61 16.17
C LEU A 46 1.59 10.30 14.99
N GLU A 47 1.58 11.64 15.00
CA GLU A 47 0.90 12.45 13.99
C GLU A 47 1.49 12.23 12.59
N GLU A 48 2.81 12.05 12.50
CA GLU A 48 3.51 11.78 11.24
C GLU A 48 3.07 10.48 10.54
N HIS A 49 2.39 9.56 11.24
CA HIS A 49 1.96 8.27 10.70
C HIS A 49 0.50 8.29 10.19
N LEU A 50 -0.25 9.37 10.44
CA LEU A 50 -1.68 9.45 10.12
C LEU A 50 -1.96 9.27 8.62
N ASN A 51 -1.06 9.79 7.77
CA ASN A 51 -1.27 9.79 6.33
C ASN A 51 -0.64 8.60 5.62
N TYR A 52 0.02 7.65 6.30
CA TYR A 52 0.76 6.58 5.62
C TYR A 52 -0.08 5.70 4.68
N ALA A 53 -1.33 5.41 5.04
CA ALA A 53 -2.23 4.65 4.18
C ALA A 53 -2.67 5.47 2.95
N ILE A 54 -2.96 6.75 3.16
CA ILE A 54 -3.36 7.69 2.10
C ILE A 54 -2.21 7.91 1.13
N ASP A 55 -1.00 8.13 1.64
CA ASP A 55 0.22 8.30 0.86
C ASP A 55 0.53 7.06 0.01
N PHE A 56 0.29 5.86 0.52
CA PHE A 56 0.43 4.64 -0.27
C PHE A 56 -0.57 4.58 -1.43
N ILE A 57 -1.85 4.90 -1.17
CA ILE A 57 -2.92 4.88 -2.18
C ILE A 57 -2.65 5.94 -3.26
N GLU A 58 -2.20 7.14 -2.86
CA GLU A 58 -1.85 8.20 -3.79
C GLU A 58 -0.59 7.87 -4.60
N ALA A 59 0.44 7.31 -3.96
CA ALA A 59 1.62 6.83 -4.66
C ALA A 59 1.25 5.76 -5.70
N THR A 60 0.37 4.82 -5.34
CA THR A 60 -0.16 3.79 -6.24
C THR A 60 -0.81 4.43 -7.47
N ARG A 61 -1.71 5.40 -7.26
CA ARG A 61 -2.42 6.10 -8.34
C ARG A 61 -1.44 6.79 -9.30
N GLN A 62 -0.49 7.56 -8.76
CA GLN A 62 0.47 8.31 -9.58
C GLN A 62 1.45 7.39 -10.30
N LEU A 63 1.94 6.33 -9.64
CA LEU A 63 2.84 5.36 -10.26
C LEU A 63 2.13 4.59 -11.38
N LYS A 64 0.86 4.21 -11.21
CA LYS A 64 0.09 3.55 -12.27
C LYS A 64 -0.22 4.47 -13.44
N GLN A 65 -0.47 5.76 -13.20
CA GLN A 65 -0.63 6.74 -14.27
C GLN A 65 0.67 6.95 -15.05
N LYS A 66 1.80 7.05 -14.35
CA LYS A 66 3.12 7.31 -14.95
C LYS A 66 3.74 6.07 -15.61
N PHE A 67 3.52 4.89 -15.04
CA PHE A 67 4.12 3.62 -15.44
C PHE A 67 3.03 2.54 -15.57
N PRO A 68 2.10 2.65 -16.55
CA PRO A 68 0.90 1.81 -16.61
C PRO A 68 1.19 0.31 -16.79
N ALA A 69 2.34 -0.03 -17.38
CA ALA A 69 2.76 -1.42 -17.59
C ALA A 69 3.32 -2.11 -16.34
N THR A 70 3.71 -1.37 -15.29
CA THR A 70 4.24 -1.98 -14.06
C THR A 70 3.11 -2.44 -13.15
N ASN A 71 3.42 -3.31 -12.19
CA ASN A 71 2.50 -3.69 -11.12
C ASN A 71 2.82 -2.96 -9.82
N ILE A 72 1.84 -2.89 -8.93
CA ILE A 72 1.99 -2.37 -7.55
C ILE A 72 1.60 -3.47 -6.57
N SER A 73 2.41 -3.65 -5.53
CA SER A 73 2.19 -4.57 -4.42
C SER A 73 2.46 -3.91 -3.07
N GLY A 74 2.15 -4.63 -1.99
CA GLY A 74 2.46 -4.23 -0.62
C GLY A 74 2.06 -5.27 0.42
N GLY A 75 2.75 -5.26 1.57
CA GLY A 75 2.43 -6.07 2.74
C GLY A 75 1.26 -5.53 3.55
N VAL A 76 0.03 -5.99 3.27
CA VAL A 76 -1.20 -5.42 3.85
C VAL A 76 -1.25 -5.55 5.37
N SER A 77 -0.75 -6.67 5.92
CA SER A 77 -0.72 -6.92 7.37
C SER A 77 0.03 -5.83 8.17
N ASN A 78 0.98 -5.13 7.55
CA ASN A 78 1.77 -4.07 8.19
C ASN A 78 0.92 -2.88 8.62
N LEU A 79 -0.14 -2.56 7.86
CA LEU A 79 -1.03 -1.43 8.13
C LEU A 79 -1.60 -1.47 9.54
N SER A 80 -1.96 -2.68 9.96
CA SER A 80 -2.75 -2.96 11.15
C SER A 80 -1.92 -3.31 12.40
N PHE A 81 -0.60 -3.08 12.38
CA PHE A 81 0.29 -3.56 13.46
C PHE A 81 -0.02 -2.97 14.83
N SER A 82 -0.57 -1.76 14.89
CA SER A 82 -0.99 -1.12 16.14
C SER A 82 -2.15 -1.83 16.85
N PHE A 83 -2.86 -2.72 16.13
CA PHE A 83 -4.04 -3.44 16.62
C PHE A 83 -3.79 -4.95 16.81
N ARG A 84 -2.53 -5.37 17.00
CA ARG A 84 -2.20 -6.77 17.32
C ARG A 84 -3.04 -7.27 18.50
N GLY A 85 -3.63 -8.45 18.36
CA GLY A 85 -4.56 -9.04 19.34
C GLY A 85 -6.05 -8.76 19.04
N ASN A 86 -6.38 -7.78 18.19
CA ASN A 86 -7.75 -7.52 17.75
C ASN A 86 -7.91 -7.89 16.26
N ASN A 87 -8.13 -9.17 15.97
CA ASN A 87 -8.21 -9.65 14.59
C ASN A 87 -9.36 -9.01 13.82
N TYR A 88 -10.53 -8.83 14.44
CA TYR A 88 -11.68 -8.19 13.79
C TYR A 88 -11.35 -6.81 13.21
N VAL A 89 -10.74 -5.93 14.02
CA VAL A 89 -10.34 -4.59 13.56
C VAL A 89 -9.27 -4.68 12.48
N ARG A 90 -8.28 -5.56 12.63
CA ARG A 90 -7.20 -5.70 11.65
C ARG A 90 -7.74 -6.15 10.29
N GLU A 91 -8.64 -7.12 10.29
CA GLU A 91 -9.27 -7.68 9.09
C GLU A 91 -10.15 -6.63 8.39
N ALA A 92 -10.97 -5.88 9.14
CA ALA A 92 -11.74 -4.75 8.60
C ALA A 92 -10.83 -3.68 7.98
N MET A 93 -9.73 -3.31 8.66
CA MET A 93 -8.74 -2.37 8.11
C MET A 93 -8.13 -2.87 6.80
N HIS A 94 -7.81 -4.16 6.69
CA HIS A 94 -7.23 -4.74 5.47
C HIS A 94 -8.19 -4.64 4.31
N SER A 95 -9.45 -5.00 4.53
CA SER A 95 -10.48 -4.97 3.50
C SER A 95 -10.79 -3.55 3.02
N ILE A 96 -10.90 -2.58 3.94
CA ILE A 96 -11.09 -1.17 3.57
C ILE A 96 -9.89 -0.62 2.79
N PHE A 97 -8.68 -0.89 3.27
CA PHE A 97 -7.47 -0.46 2.58
C PHE A 97 -7.37 -1.06 1.18
N LEU A 98 -7.62 -2.37 1.04
CA LEU A 98 -7.57 -3.06 -0.25
C LEU A 98 -8.63 -2.51 -1.21
N TYR A 99 -9.85 -2.26 -0.75
CA TYR A 99 -10.90 -1.65 -1.58
C TYR A 99 -10.43 -0.34 -2.24
N HIS A 100 -9.81 0.56 -1.48
CA HIS A 100 -9.31 1.82 -2.01
C HIS A 100 -8.02 1.67 -2.82
N ALA A 101 -7.08 0.82 -2.39
CA ALA A 101 -5.81 0.62 -3.07
C ALA A 101 -5.98 -0.07 -4.43
N ILE A 102 -6.86 -1.07 -4.54
CA ILE A 102 -7.20 -1.74 -5.81
C ILE A 102 -7.81 -0.73 -6.79
N ARG A 103 -8.73 0.12 -6.32
CA ARG A 103 -9.31 1.20 -7.16
C ARG A 103 -8.29 2.24 -7.60
N ALA A 104 -7.21 2.43 -6.86
CA ALA A 104 -6.08 3.27 -7.25
C ALA A 104 -5.11 2.57 -8.24
N GLY A 105 -5.27 1.26 -8.44
CA GLY A 105 -4.49 0.47 -9.39
C GLY A 105 -3.49 -0.52 -8.75
N MET A 106 -3.63 -0.83 -7.46
CA MET A 106 -2.91 -1.93 -6.82
C MET A 106 -3.34 -3.26 -7.44
N GLY A 107 -2.38 -4.02 -7.96
CA GLY A 107 -2.64 -5.27 -8.69
C GLY A 107 -2.34 -6.53 -7.89
N MET A 108 -1.53 -6.41 -6.84
CA MET A 108 -1.06 -7.53 -6.01
C MET A 108 -1.01 -7.12 -4.54
N GLY A 109 -1.10 -8.07 -3.62
CA GLY A 109 -0.92 -7.82 -2.20
C GLY A 109 -0.42 -9.05 -1.45
N ILE A 110 0.47 -8.87 -0.48
CA ILE A 110 0.89 -9.92 0.44
C ILE A 110 -0.09 -9.90 1.61
N ILE A 111 -0.99 -10.88 1.63
CA ILE A 111 -2.17 -10.95 2.50
C ILE A 111 -2.22 -12.29 3.24
N ASN A 112 -2.95 -12.34 4.35
CA ASN A 112 -3.38 -13.60 4.94
C ASN A 112 -4.69 -14.04 4.25
N ALA A 113 -4.61 -14.96 3.30
CA ALA A 113 -5.75 -15.34 2.46
C ALA A 113 -6.94 -15.95 3.23
N GLY A 114 -6.71 -16.53 4.42
CA GLY A 114 -7.77 -17.09 5.25
C GLY A 114 -8.50 -16.07 6.14
N ALA A 115 -8.07 -14.80 6.14
CA ALA A 115 -8.51 -13.76 7.07
C ALA A 115 -8.88 -12.46 6.34
N LEU A 116 -9.45 -12.56 5.13
CA LEU A 116 -9.95 -11.40 4.39
C LEU A 116 -11.48 -11.40 4.41
N PRO A 117 -12.12 -10.58 5.27
CA PRO A 117 -13.56 -10.41 5.23
C PRO A 117 -13.96 -9.69 3.94
N ILE A 118 -15.13 -10.02 3.39
CA ILE A 118 -15.69 -9.31 2.24
C ILE A 118 -16.00 -7.89 2.69
N TYR A 119 -15.62 -6.88 1.88
CA TYR A 119 -15.80 -5.47 2.25
C TYR A 119 -17.26 -5.14 2.58
N ASP A 120 -18.22 -5.73 1.86
CA ASP A 120 -19.65 -5.54 2.06
C ASP A 120 -20.18 -6.12 3.39
N ASP A 121 -19.42 -7.02 4.03
CA ASP A 121 -19.75 -7.62 5.33
C ASP A 121 -19.21 -6.80 6.52
N ILE A 122 -18.54 -5.67 6.26
CA ILE A 122 -18.09 -4.76 7.31
C ILE A 122 -19.28 -3.90 7.73
N ASP A 123 -19.89 -4.24 8.86
CA ASP A 123 -21.02 -3.51 9.42
C ASP A 123 -20.70 -2.01 9.55
N GLY A 124 -21.54 -1.17 8.91
CA GLY A 124 -21.44 0.28 8.95
C GLY A 124 -21.95 0.93 10.25
N ASN A 125 -22.44 0.12 11.20
CA ASN A 125 -23.02 0.59 12.46
C ASN A 125 -22.21 0.09 13.65
N SER A 126 -21.37 0.95 14.20
CA SER A 126 -21.10 0.92 15.63
C SER A 126 -22.19 1.76 16.33
N GLU A 127 -23.31 1.14 16.69
CA GLU A 127 -24.14 1.68 17.76
C GLU A 127 -23.39 1.52 19.08
N SER A 128 -22.92 2.65 19.62
CA SER A 128 -22.78 2.92 21.06
C SER A 128 -22.49 4.39 21.27
#